data_AF-A0A7Y4YJZ4-F1
#
_entry.id   AF-A0A7Y4YJZ4-F1
#
_cell.length_a   1.000
_cell.length_b   1.000
_cell.length_c   1.000
_cell.angle_alpha   90.00
_cell.angle_beta   90.00
_cell.angle_gamma   90.00
#
_symmetry.space_group_name_H-M   'P 1'
#
loop_
_entity.id
_entity.type
_entity.pdbx_description
1 polymer ?
#
loop_
_entity_poly.entity_id
_entity_poly.type
_entity_poly.pdbx_seq_one_letter_code
_entity_poly.pdbx_strand_id
1 'polypeptide(L)' 'MEGKVVVAECLARGILINGTGEHVLRFVPPLIIAQPEIDRLLDTLTQIFSKQAA' A
#
# COMPACT_ATOMS: atom_id res chain seq x y z
N MET A 1 -13.70 -1.12 -0.64
CA MET A 1 -12.65 -2.07 -1.06
C MET A 1 -12.20 -2.87 0.16
N GLU A 2 -11.98 -4.18 0.01
CA GLU A 2 -11.41 -5.02 1.06
C GLU A 2 -9.90 -4.80 1.15
N GLY A 3 -9.35 -4.73 2.37
CA GLY A 3 -7.91 -4.51 2.59
C GLY A 3 -7.03 -5.57 1.92
N LYS A 4 -7.52 -6.82 1.80
CA LYS A 4 -6.82 -7.90 1.10
C LYS A 4 -6.53 -7.59 -0.37
N VAL A 5 -7.44 -6.89 -1.06
CA VAL A 5 -7.25 -6.49 -2.46
C VAL A 5 -6.12 -5.46 -2.57
N VAL A 6 -6.09 -4.47 -1.66
CA VAL A 6 -5.01 -3.46 -1.63
C VAL A 6 -3.66 -4.11 -1.36
N VAL A 7 -3.62 -5.06 -0.42
CA VAL A 7 -2.39 -5.80 -0.08
C VAL A 7 -1.87 -6.56 -1.30
N ALA A 8 -2.75 -7.26 -2.04
CA ALA A 8 -2.37 -8.00 -3.24
C ALA A 8 -1.84 -7.07 -4.35
N GLU A 9 -2.50 -5.93 -4.59
CA GLU A 9 -2.07 -4.93 -5.57
C GLU A 9 -0.72 -4.30 -5.21
N CYS A 10 -0.50 -3.97 -3.94
CA CYS A 10 0.80 -3.48 -3.47
C CYS A 10 1.89 -4.52 -3.68
N LEU A 11 1.63 -5.79 -3.35
CA LEU A 11 2.59 -6.88 -3.52
C LEU A 11 2.97 -7.07 -4.99
N ALA A 12 1.99 -7.04 -5.91
CA ALA A 12 2.23 -7.11 -7.36
C ALA A 12 3.13 -5.99 -7.89
N ARG A 13 3.17 -4.84 -7.18
CA ARG A 13 4.00 -3.68 -7.50
C ARG A 13 5.31 -3.63 -6.68
N GLY A 14 5.64 -4.71 -5.97
CA GLY A 14 6.88 -4.81 -5.19
C GLY A 14 6.85 -3.97 -3.91
N ILE A 15 5.68 -3.86 -3.27
CA ILE A 15 5.50 -3.19 -1.98
C ILE A 15 4.87 -4.20 -1.02
N LEU A 16 5.62 -4.61 0.01
CA LEU A 16 5.14 -5.54 1.01
C LEU A 16 4.45 -4.80 2.16
N ILE A 17 3.15 -5.03 2.31
CA ILE A 17 2.33 -4.53 3.42
C ILE A 17 1.43 -5.65 3.92
N ASN A 18 0.87 -5.49 5.12
CA ASN A 18 -0.08 -6.44 5.67
C ASN A 18 -1.46 -5.79 5.86
N GLY A 19 -2.51 -6.60 5.89
CA GLY A 19 -3.83 -6.21 6.38
C GLY A 19 -3.97 -6.57 7.86
N THR A 20 -4.66 -5.75 8.64
CA THR A 20 -5.09 -6.08 10.01
C THR A 20 -6.61 -5.98 10.04
N GLY A 21 -7.31 -7.13 10.07
CA GLY A 21 -8.76 -7.15 9.85
C GLY A 21 -9.15 -6.78 8.41
N GLU A 22 -10.39 -6.36 8.21
CA GLU A 22 -10.97 -6.19 6.87
C GLU A 22 -10.63 -4.86 6.19
N HIS A 23 -10.42 -3.80 6.97
CA HIS A 23 -10.30 -2.42 6.45
C HIS A 23 -9.11 -1.63 7.01
N VAL A 24 -8.15 -2.28 7.68
CA VAL A 24 -6.93 -1.62 8.17
C VAL A 24 -5.71 -2.18 7.47
N LEU A 25 -4.84 -1.29 6.99
CA LEU A 25 -3.54 -1.63 6.42
C LEU A 25 -2.44 -1.36 7.45
N ARG A 26 -1.47 -2.26 7.52
CA ARG A 26 -0.32 -2.18 8.42
C ARG A 26 0.96 -2.06 7.61
N PHE A 27 1.70 -1.00 7.89
CA PHE A 27 3.00 -0.68 7.30
C PHE A 27 4.08 -0.83 8.38
N VAL A 28 5.13 -1.61 8.08
CA VAL A 28 6.25 -1.82 9.00
C VAL A 28 7.57 -1.70 8.21
N PRO A 29 7.96 -0.47 7.82
CA PRO A 29 9.21 -0.25 7.12
C PRO A 29 10.42 -0.42 8.06
N PRO A 30 11.64 -0.58 7.52
CA PRO A 30 12.87 -0.52 8.32
C PRO A 30 13.11 0.90 8.87
N LEU A 31 13.88 1.00 9.95
CA LEU A 31 14.20 2.31 10.58
C LEU A 31 15.11 3.21 9.75
N ILE A 32 15.70 2.68 8.67
CA ILE A 32 16.58 3.39 7.73
C ILE A 32 15.85 3.87 6.47
N ILE A 33 14.52 3.75 6.42
CA ILE A 33 13.73 4.15 5.26
C ILE A 33 13.90 5.64 4.95
N ALA A 34 13.96 5.99 3.67
CA ALA A 34 14.12 7.34 3.16
C ALA A 34 12.82 7.87 2.52
N GLN A 35 12.74 9.20 2.40
CA GLN A 35 11.56 9.86 1.83
C GLN A 35 11.15 9.38 0.42
N PRO A 36 12.07 9.13 -0.53
CA PRO A 36 11.70 8.62 -1.85
C PRO A 36 10.99 7.25 -1.82
N GLU A 37 11.28 6.41 -0.82
CA GLU A 37 10.62 5.11 -0.67
C GLU A 37 9.17 5.30 -0.18
N ILE A 38 8.92 6.31 0.66
CA ILE A 38 7.58 6.69 1.10
C ILE A 38 6.79 7.32 -0.06
N ASP A 39 7.42 8.19 -0.84
CA ASP A 39 6.77 8.82 -2.00
C ASP A 39 6.31 7.75 -3.02
N ARG A 40 7.16 6.76 -3.30
CA ARG A 40 6.81 5.59 -4.14
C ARG A 40 5.59 4.82 -3.60
N LEU A 41 5.50 4.64 -2.28
CA LEU A 41 4.36 3.99 -1.64
C LEU A 41 3.09 4.81 -1.81
N LEU A 42 3.15 6.11 -1.56
CA LEU A 42 2.01 7.01 -1.68
C LEU A 42 1.49 7.10 -3.13
N ASP A 43 2.38 7.18 -4.12
CA ASP A 43 2.01 7.14 -5.53
C ASP A 43 1.29 5.84 -5.90
N THR A 44 1.80 4.71 -5.40
CA THR A 44 1.19 3.41 -5.63
C THR A 44 -0.21 3.32 -5.02
N LEU A 45 -0.36 3.74 -3.76
CA LEU A 45 -1.66 3.76 -3.09
C LEU A 45 -2.64 4.70 -3.79
N THR A 46 -2.19 5.87 -4.22
CA THR A 46 -3.00 6.83 -4.98
C THR A 46 -3.54 6.19 -6.26
N GLN A 47 -2.68 5.52 -7.03
CA GLN A 47 -3.13 4.82 -8.24
C GLN A 47 -4.13 3.68 -7.95
N ILE A 48 -3.98 2.95 -6.84
CA ILE A 48 -4.91 1.88 -6.46
C ILE A 48 -6.28 2.48 -6.10
N PHE A 49 -6.30 3.51 -5.26
CA PHE A 49 -7.56 4.12 -4.80
C PHE A 49 -8.24 4.97 -5.88
N SER A 50 -7.48 5.69 -6.72
CA SER A 50 -8.03 6.52 -7.80
C SER A 50 -8.66 5.70 -8.93
N LYS A 51 -8.15 4.49 -9.23
CA LYS A 51 -8.78 3.57 -10.20
C LYS A 51 -10.19 3.14 -9.80
N GLN A 52 -10.58 3.34 -8.54
CA GLN A 52 -11.87 2.93 -7.99
C GLN A 52 -12.81 4.09 -7.69
N ALA A 53 -12.34 5.34 -7.78
CA ALA A 53 -13.18 6.53 -7.67
C ALA A 53 -13.87 6.88 -9.01
N ALA A 54 -13.64 6.09 -10.06
CA ALA A 54 -14.20 6.21 -11.40
C ALA A 54 -15.21 5.09 -11.69
#